data_AF-A0A7S3WUF7-F1
#
_entry.id   AF-A0A7S3WUF7-F1
#
_cell.length_a   1.000
_cell.length_b   1.000
_cell.length_c   1.000
_cell.angle_alpha   90.00
_cell.angle_beta   90.00
_cell.angle_gamma   90.00
#
_symmetry.space_group_name_H-M   'P 1'
#
loop_
_entity.id
_entity.type
_entity.pdbx_description
1 polymer ?
#
loop_
_entity_poly.entity_id
_entity_poly.type
_entity_poly.pdbx_seq_one_letter_code
_entity_poly.pdbx_strand_id
1 'polypeptide(L)'
;EKADLWGCGIIMYILLCGYPPFNGSTDAEILRKVKLGRFSFDASNWGRVSDEAKRLVGALLNVNVFERFGAAEALEDPWLKEGAAQDVQDAQLGLGQNLVDNLR
;
A
#
# COMPACT_ATOMS: atom_id res chain seq x y z
N GLU A 1 9.72 -8.28 12.02
CA GLU A 1 9.05 -6.98 12.20
C GLU A 1 9.11 -6.09 10.96
N LYS A 2 10.20 -5.36 10.64
CA LYS A 2 10.22 -4.43 9.48
C LYS A 2 9.95 -5.12 8.12
N ALA A 3 10.18 -6.42 7.99
CA ALA A 3 9.75 -7.24 6.84
C ALA A 3 8.22 -7.44 6.80
N ASP A 4 7.59 -7.62 7.96
CA ASP A 4 6.13 -7.73 8.09
C ASP A 4 5.46 -6.40 7.72
N LEU A 5 6.05 -5.27 8.14
CA LEU A 5 5.55 -3.93 7.79
C LEU A 5 5.64 -3.62 6.29
N TRP A 6 6.62 -4.19 5.58
CA TRP A 6 6.63 -4.15 4.12
C TRP A 6 5.40 -4.86 3.56
N GLY A 7 5.10 -6.07 4.05
CA GLY A 7 3.88 -6.80 3.71
C GLY A 7 2.62 -5.99 4.01
N CYS A 8 2.53 -5.36 5.18
CA CYS A 8 1.43 -4.46 5.53
C CYS A 8 1.29 -3.30 4.55
N GLY A 9 2.41 -2.70 4.11
CA GLY A 9 2.41 -1.66 3.07
C GLY A 9 1.87 -2.14 1.72
N ILE A 10 2.19 -3.39 1.31
CA ILE A 10 1.63 -3.99 0.09
C ILE A 10 0.12 -4.13 0.21
N ILE A 11 -0.35 -4.69 1.32
CA ILE A 11 -1.79 -4.90 1.57
C ILE A 11 -2.52 -3.56 1.62
N MET A 12 -1.97 -2.57 2.34
CA MET A 12 -2.55 -1.23 2.43
C MET A 12 -2.64 -0.57 1.05
N TYR A 13 -1.60 -0.67 0.22
CA TYR A 13 -1.62 -0.16 -1.16
C TYR A 13 -2.77 -0.79 -1.95
N ILE A 14 -2.93 -2.12 -1.90
CA ILE A 14 -4.01 -2.84 -2.59
C ILE A 14 -5.39 -2.43 -2.04
N LEU A 15 -5.53 -2.26 -0.73
CA LEU A 15 -6.78 -1.86 -0.11
C LEU A 15 -7.21 -0.44 -0.52
N LEU A 16 -6.28 0.46 -0.80
CA LEU A 16 -6.59 1.85 -1.16
C LEU A 16 -6.88 2.05 -2.65
N CYS A 17 -6.24 1.28 -3.54
CA CYS A 17 -6.36 1.50 -4.98
C CYS A 17 -6.74 0.26 -5.82
N GLY A 18 -6.81 -0.93 -5.21
CA GLY A 18 -7.31 -2.15 -5.85
C GLY A 18 -6.31 -2.95 -6.68
N TYR A 19 -5.01 -2.62 -6.68
CA TYR A 19 -3.99 -3.35 -7.45
C TYR A 19 -2.63 -3.35 -6.72
N PRO A 20 -1.70 -4.31 -7.00
CA PRO A 20 -0.43 -4.38 -6.29
C PRO A 20 0.56 -3.28 -6.73
N PRO A 21 1.40 -2.76 -5.81
CA PRO A 21 2.38 -1.72 -6.13
C PRO A 21 3.47 -2.18 -7.11
N PHE A 22 3.73 -3.48 -7.17
CA PHE A 22 4.72 -4.09 -8.06
C PHE A 22 4.03 -5.10 -8.97
N ASN A 23 3.97 -4.81 -10.26
CA ASN A 23 3.38 -5.68 -11.27
C ASN A 23 4.34 -5.85 -12.47
N GLY A 24 4.22 -6.93 -13.24
CA GLY A 24 5.09 -7.24 -14.38
C GLY A 24 4.58 -8.42 -15.18
N SER A 25 5.12 -8.60 -16.38
CA SER A 25 4.71 -9.70 -17.27
C SER A 25 5.34 -11.04 -16.85
N THR A 26 6.38 -10.99 -16.02
CA THR A 26 7.11 -12.16 -15.51
C THR A 26 7.49 -11.97 -14.04
N ASP A 27 7.69 -13.07 -13.32
CA ASP A 27 8.18 -13.06 -11.94
C ASP A 27 9.52 -12.32 -11.81
N ALA A 28 10.40 -12.46 -12.80
CA ALA A 28 11.68 -11.76 -12.83
C ALA A 28 11.51 -10.23 -12.88
N GLU A 29 10.54 -9.73 -13.63
CA GLU A 29 10.21 -8.30 -13.67
C GLU A 29 9.63 -7.81 -12.35
N ILE A 30 8.72 -8.58 -11.75
CA ILE A 30 8.10 -8.27 -10.46
C ILE A 30 9.18 -8.19 -9.38
N LEU A 31 10.02 -9.23 -9.27
CA LEU A 31 11.12 -9.29 -8.30
C LEU A 31 12.13 -8.15 -8.52
N ARG A 32 12.40 -7.76 -9.76
CA ARG A 32 13.24 -6.60 -10.05
C ARG A 32 12.62 -5.30 -9.50
N LYS A 33 11.32 -5.09 -9.69
CA LYS A 33 10.61 -3.90 -9.17
C LYS A 33 10.56 -3.88 -7.65
N VAL A 34 10.29 -5.04 -7.02
CA VAL A 34 10.32 -5.21 -5.56
C VAL A 34 11.69 -4.82 -5.00
N LYS A 35 12.78 -5.34 -5.59
CA LYS A 35 14.16 -5.01 -5.18
C LYS A 35 14.51 -3.55 -5.35
N LEU A 36 13.96 -2.89 -6.36
CA LEU A 36 14.16 -1.46 -6.62
C LEU A 36 13.27 -0.57 -5.75
N GLY A 37 12.23 -1.10 -5.10
CA GLY A 37 11.23 -0.33 -4.36
C GLY A 37 10.50 0.70 -5.23
N ARG A 38 10.42 0.49 -6.55
CA ARG A 38 9.80 1.45 -7.48
C ARG A 38 8.32 1.12 -7.72
N PHE A 39 7.46 1.94 -7.15
CA PHE A 39 6.02 1.97 -7.39
C PHE A 39 5.56 3.44 -7.55
N SER A 40 4.32 3.67 -7.97
CA SER A 40 3.77 5.00 -8.19
C SER A 40 2.33 5.10 -7.70
N PHE A 41 1.90 6.30 -7.30
CA PHE A 41 0.51 6.59 -6.97
C PHE A 41 -0.17 7.20 -8.20
N ASP A 42 -0.61 6.35 -9.15
CA ASP A 42 -1.19 6.83 -10.40
C ASP A 42 -2.51 7.58 -10.15
N ALA A 43 -2.63 8.80 -10.68
CA ALA A 43 -3.76 9.69 -10.41
C ALA A 43 -5.13 9.09 -10.79
N SER A 44 -5.20 8.14 -11.74
CA SER A 44 -6.46 7.49 -12.12
C SER A 44 -7.08 6.69 -10.98
N ASN A 45 -6.26 6.08 -10.12
CA ASN A 45 -6.72 5.27 -8.99
C ASN A 45 -6.47 5.94 -7.63
N TRP A 46 -5.43 6.79 -7.54
CA TRP A 46 -5.00 7.45 -6.31
C TRP A 46 -5.46 8.90 -6.19
N GLY A 47 -6.18 9.43 -7.18
CA GLY A 47 -6.63 10.84 -7.19
C GLY A 47 -7.58 11.22 -6.06
N ARG A 48 -8.25 10.24 -5.44
CA ARG A 48 -9.16 10.43 -4.29
C ARG A 48 -8.56 10.00 -2.95
N VAL A 49 -7.39 9.36 -2.96
CA VAL A 49 -6.71 8.94 -1.74
C VAL A 49 -5.92 10.11 -1.19
N SER A 50 -6.00 10.36 0.11
CA SER A 50 -5.29 11.45 0.77
C SER A 50 -3.77 11.33 0.62
N ASP A 51 -3.07 12.47 0.72
CA ASP A 51 -1.61 12.48 0.65
C ASP A 51 -0.99 11.90 1.93
N GLU A 52 -1.70 11.98 3.05
CA GLU A 52 -1.36 11.37 4.31
C GLU A 52 -1.33 9.83 4.19
N ALA A 53 -2.33 9.23 3.53
CA ALA A 53 -2.34 7.79 3.25
C ALA A 53 -1.16 7.38 2.36
N LYS A 54 -0.93 8.13 1.27
CA LYS A 54 0.20 7.88 0.35
C LYS A 54 1.54 7.96 1.06
N ARG A 55 1.70 8.93 1.96
CA ARG A 55 2.91 9.08 2.78
C ARG A 55 3.14 7.87 3.67
N LEU A 56 2.11 7.38 4.37
CA LEU A 56 2.23 6.19 5.22
C LEU A 56 2.57 4.94 4.39
N VAL A 57 1.92 4.73 3.25
CA VAL A 57 2.27 3.63 2.31
C VAL A 57 3.73 3.75 1.85
N GLY A 58 4.18 4.96 1.52
CA GLY A 58 5.57 5.26 1.17
C GLY A 58 6.55 4.90 2.27
N ALA A 59 6.23 5.22 3.51
CA ALA A 59 7.07 4.93 4.68
C ALA A 59 7.15 3.41 4.97
N LEU A 60 6.06 2.66 4.77
CA LEU A 60 6.02 1.20 4.93
C LEU A 60 6.75 0.47 3.79
N LEU A 61 6.69 1.02 2.57
CA LEU A 61 7.34 0.46 1.38
C LEU A 61 8.71 1.09 1.07
N ASN A 62 9.38 1.68 2.07
CA ASN A 62 10.75 2.13 1.91
C ASN A 62 11.70 0.92 1.79
N VAL A 63 12.49 0.90 0.71
CA VAL A 63 13.47 -0.17 0.46
C VAL A 63 14.62 -0.13 1.46
N ASN A 64 14.97 1.06 1.97
CA ASN A 64 15.94 1.22 3.04
C ASN A 64 15.30 0.81 4.37
N VAL A 65 15.73 -0.32 4.92
CA VAL A 65 15.18 -0.90 6.16
C VAL A 65 15.32 0.03 7.37
N PHE A 66 16.33 0.90 7.38
CA PHE A 66 16.58 1.85 8.47
C PHE A 66 15.64 3.06 8.42
N GLU A 67 15.10 3.38 7.25
CA GLU A 67 14.12 4.46 7.06
C GLU A 67 12.68 3.94 6.98
N ARG A 68 12.50 2.64 6.78
CA ARG A 68 11.18 2.01 6.76
C ARG A 68 10.53 2.13 8.13
N PHE A 69 9.26 2.52 8.20
CA PHE A 69 8.54 2.56 9.47
C PHE A 69 8.37 1.17 10.10
N GLY A 70 8.52 1.11 11.42
CA GLY A 70 8.16 -0.03 12.27
C GLY A 70 6.70 0.07 12.71
N ALA A 71 6.21 -0.93 13.44
CA ALA A 71 4.81 -0.97 13.85
C ALA A 71 4.42 0.22 14.72
N ALA A 72 5.25 0.57 15.70
CA ALA A 72 4.99 1.70 16.60
C ALA A 72 4.96 3.05 15.85
N GLU A 73 5.91 3.26 14.93
CA GLU A 73 5.97 4.49 14.12
C GLU A 73 4.76 4.62 13.20
N ALA A 74 4.34 3.51 12.56
CA ALA A 74 3.15 3.48 11.71
C ALA A 74 1.86 3.68 12.51
N LEU A 75 1.77 3.16 13.74
CA LEU A 75 0.60 3.33 14.61
C LEU A 75 0.42 4.79 15.06
N GLU A 76 1.53 5.51 15.18
CA GLU A 76 1.55 6.92 15.55
C GLU A 76 1.31 7.86 14.37
N ASP A 77 1.17 7.34 13.15
CA ASP A 77 0.97 8.14 11.95
C ASP A 77 -0.41 8.85 11.98
N PRO A 78 -0.46 10.17 11.68
CA PRO A 78 -1.71 10.94 11.70
C PRO A 78 -2.82 10.34 10.84
N TRP A 79 -2.48 9.73 9.69
CA TRP A 79 -3.48 9.10 8.85
C TRP A 79 -4.19 7.96 9.58
N LEU A 80 -3.44 7.11 10.28
CA LEU A 80 -4.01 5.98 10.98
C LEU A 80 -4.74 6.39 12.27
N LYS A 81 -4.26 7.43 12.94
CA LYS A 81 -4.88 7.95 14.17
C LYS A 81 -6.17 8.74 13.95
N GLU A 82 -6.23 9.53 12.88
CA GLU A 82 -7.24 10.59 12.74
C GLU A 82 -7.98 10.54 11.39
N GLY A 83 -7.37 9.98 10.33
CA GLY A 83 -7.83 10.16 8.94
C GLY A 83 -8.40 8.92 8.24
N ALA A 84 -8.07 7.70 8.69
CA ALA A 84 -8.36 6.47 7.94
C ALA A 84 -9.87 6.24 7.68
N ALA A 85 -10.74 6.73 8.56
CA ALA A 85 -12.20 6.60 8.41
C ALA A 85 -12.80 7.52 7.33
N GLN A 86 -12.12 8.61 6.95
CA GLN A 86 -12.64 9.56 5.97
C GLN A 86 -12.35 9.11 4.52
N ASP A 87 -11.18 8.53 4.27
CA ASP A 87 -10.80 8.08 2.92
C ASP A 87 -11.57 6.83 2.45
N VAL A 88 -12.01 5.97 3.39
CA VAL A 88 -12.72 4.71 3.09
C VAL A 88 -14.16 4.95 2.63
N GLN A 89 -14.76 6.12 2.93
CA GLN A 89 -16.15 6.42 2.54
C GLN A 89 -16.30 6.76 1.04
N ASP A 90 -15.22 7.22 0.39
CA ASP A 90 -15.24 7.65 -1.02
C ASP A 90 -14.56 6.66 -1.97
N ALA A 91 -13.81 5.70 -1.42
CA ALA A 91 -13.23 4.61 -2.17
C ALA A 91 -14.33 3.59 -2.47
N GLN A 92 -14.92 3.69 -3.66
CA GLN A 92 -15.80 2.66 -4.22
C GLN A 92 -14.95 1.44 -4.59
N LEU A 93 -14.45 0.78 -3.55
CA LEU A 93 -13.57 -0.36 -3.62
C LEU A 93 -14.39 -1.51 -4.20
N GLY A 94 -14.32 -1.65 -5.53
CA GLY A 94 -14.73 -2.82 -6.29
C GLY A 94 -13.87 -4.04 -5.95
N LEU A 95 -13.57 -4.28 -4.68
CA LEU A 95 -13.01 -5.54 -4.14
C LEU A 95 -14.04 -6.69 -4.24
N GLY A 96 -15.15 -6.45 -4.94
CA GLY A 96 -16.29 -7.35 -5.09
C GLY A 96 -15.90 -8.69 -5.70
N GLN A 97 -16.45 -9.74 -5.08
CA GLN A 97 -16.44 -11.17 -5.43
C GLN A 97 -15.06 -11.81 -5.70
N ASN A 98 -14.30 -11.28 -6.65
CA ASN A 98 -13.06 -11.87 -7.18
C ASN A 98 -11.94 -12.03 -6.14
N LEU A 99 -11.83 -11.12 -5.17
CA LEU A 99 -10.84 -11.25 -4.08
C LEU A 99 -11.24 -12.32 -3.06
N VAL A 100 -12.53 -12.47 -2.78
CA VAL A 100 -13.05 -13.52 -1.89
C VAL A 100 -12.91 -14.89 -2.54
N ASP A 101 -13.11 -14.96 -3.86
CA ASP A 101 -13.02 -16.19 -4.63
C ASP A 101 -11.56 -16.66 -4.83
N ASN A 102 -10.60 -15.74 -4.94
CA ASN A 102 -9.17 -16.07 -5.02
C ASN A 102 -8.52 -16.45 -3.66
N LEU A 103 -9.25 -16.29 -2.56
CA LEU A 103 -8.80 -16.63 -1.21
C LEU A 103 -9.43 -17.92 -0.66
N ARG A 104 -10.28 -18.61 -1.45
CA ARG A 104 -10.83 -19.94 -1.16
C ARG A 104 -10.00 -21.03 -1.84
#